data_AF-A0A1B9AVQ7-F1
#
_entry.id   AF-A0A1B9AVQ7-F1
#
_cell.length_a   1.000
_cell.length_b   1.000
_cell.length_c   1.000
_cell.angle_alpha   90.00
_cell.angle_beta   90.00
_cell.angle_gamma   90.00
#
_symmetry.space_group_name_H-M   'P 1'
#
loop_
_entity.id
_entity.type
_entity.pdbx_description
1 polymer ?
#
loop_
_entity_poly.entity_id
_entity_poly.type
_entity_poly.pdbx_seq_one_letter_code
_entity_poly.pdbx_strand_id
1 'polypeptide(L)' 'MGFGKLEKLGDDLREAGHKRRQLVEQIYEEVNQGDSQASQQLYQELKDVSDQAIDIIERQKEIVDSELGKM' A
#
# COMPACT_ATOMS: atom_id res chain seq x y z
N MET A 1 -8.17 -2.28 -23.32
CA MET A 1 -7.43 -3.26 -22.48
C MET A 1 -6.75 -2.62 -21.26
N GLY A 2 -6.30 -1.35 -21.29
CA GLY A 2 -5.67 -0.69 -20.14
C GLY A 2 -6.57 -0.42 -18.93
N PHE A 3 -7.85 -0.06 -19.16
CA PHE A 3 -8.77 0.33 -18.08
C PHE A 3 -9.05 -0.77 -17.04
N GLY A 4 -9.25 -2.02 -17.44
CA GLY A 4 -9.48 -3.12 -16.49
C GLY A 4 -8.25 -3.45 -15.63
N LYS A 5 -7.04 -3.20 -16.14
CA LYS A 5 -5.80 -3.35 -15.36
C LYS A 5 -5.65 -2.20 -14.35
N LEU A 6 -6.01 -0.98 -14.74
CA LEU A 6 -6.02 0.18 -13.83
C LEU A 6 -7.05 0.03 -12.71
N GLU A 7 -8.24 -0.49 -13.02
CA GLU A 7 -9.29 -0.77 -12.03
C GLU A 7 -8.79 -1.76 -10.97
N LYS A 8 -8.22 -2.88 -11.40
CA LYS A 8 -7.62 -3.86 -10.49
C LYS A 8 -6.51 -3.26 -9.63
N LEU A 9 -5.58 -2.51 -10.22
CA LEU A 9 -4.52 -1.82 -9.46
C LEU A 9 -5.11 -0.81 -8.46
N GLY A 10 -6.23 -0.18 -8.80
CA GLY A 10 -6.95 0.71 -7.90
C GLY A 10 -7.56 -0.02 -6.71
N ASP A 11 -8.14 -1.20 -6.92
CA ASP A 11 -8.66 -2.04 -5.84
C ASP A 11 -7.52 -2.55 -4.94
N ASP A 12 -6.43 -3.03 -5.53
CA ASP A 12 -5.23 -3.48 -4.79
C ASP A 12 -4.65 -2.32 -3.94
N LEU A 13 -4.64 -1.09 -4.48
CA LEU A 13 -4.17 0.09 -3.74
C LEU A 13 -5.09 0.45 -2.57
N ARG A 14 -6.41 0.30 -2.73
CA ARG A 14 -7.37 0.52 -1.62
C ARG A 14 -7.18 -0.51 -0.52
N GLU A 15 -6.98 -1.78 -0.89
CA GLU A 15 -6.70 -2.85 0.08
C GLU A 15 -5.41 -2.55 0.87
N ALA A 16 -4.34 -2.16 0.19
CA ALA A 16 -3.10 -1.74 0.84
C ALA A 16 -3.33 -0.56 1.79
N GLY A 17 -4.16 0.42 1.39
CA GLY A 17 -4.56 1.55 2.24
C GLY A 17 -5.32 1.12 3.50
N HIS A 18 -6.25 0.17 3.39
CA HIS A 18 -6.97 -0.39 4.53
C HIS A 18 -6.02 -1.10 5.50
N LYS A 19 -5.16 -1.97 4.98
CA LYS A 19 -4.18 -2.70 5.79
C LYS A 19 -3.20 -1.76 6.49
N ARG A 20 -2.72 -0.73 5.78
CA ARG A 20 -1.87 0.32 6.36
C ARG A 20 -2.54 1.01 7.55
N ARG A 21 -3.82 1.37 7.43
CA ARG A 21 -4.57 2.01 8.53
C ARG A 21 -4.64 1.08 9.75
N GLN A 22 -4.98 -0.18 9.55
CA GLN A 22 -5.06 -1.17 10.64
C GLN A 22 -3.71 -1.35 11.36
N LEU A 23 -2.60 -1.42 10.60
CA LEU A 23 -1.27 -1.54 11.18
C LEU A 23 -0.89 -0.31 12.02
N VAL A 24 -1.23 0.90 11.56
CA VAL A 24 -0.98 2.13 12.33
C VAL A 24 -1.80 2.15 13.63
N GLU A 25 -3.05 1.71 13.59
CA GLU A 25 -3.90 1.60 14.78
C GLU A 25 -3.31 0.61 15.79
N GLN A 26 -2.87 -0.57 15.35
CA GLN A 26 -2.21 -1.57 16.20
C GLN A 26 -0.91 -1.06 16.81
N ILE A 27 -0.06 -0.39 16.01
CA ILE A 27 1.18 0.23 16.50
C ILE A 27 0.90 1.23 17.61
N TYR A 28 -0.15 2.05 17.44
CA TYR A 28 -0.52 3.03 18.45
C TYR A 28 -0.96 2.35 19.76
N GLU A 29 -1.74 1.27 19.67
CA GLU A 29 -2.15 0.48 20.84
C GLU A 29 -0.96 -0.18 21.54
N GLU A 30 -0.05 -0.81 20.79
CA GLU A 30 1.13 -1.49 21.34
C GLU A 30 2.11 -0.53 22.03
N VAL A 31 2.37 0.64 21.44
CA VAL A 31 3.20 1.67 22.06
C VAL A 31 2.62 2.15 23.39
N ASN A 32 1.29 2.20 23.51
CA ASN A 32 0.62 2.54 24.77
C ASN A 32 0.70 1.41 25.82
N GLN A 33 0.86 0.16 25.39
CA GLN A 33 0.96 -1.02 26.27
C GLN A 33 2.40 -1.37 26.66
N GLY A 34 3.40 -0.88 25.92
CA GLY A 34 4.82 -1.00 26.25
C GLY A 34 5.52 -2.27 25.76
N ASP A 35 4.91 -3.03 24.83
CA ASP A 35 5.55 -4.20 24.21
C ASP A 35 6.40 -3.79 22.99
N SER A 36 7.71 -3.67 23.23
CA SER A 36 8.67 -3.22 22.22
C SER A 36 8.94 -4.22 21.09
N GLN A 37 8.70 -5.52 21.28
CA GLN A 37 9.05 -6.54 20.30
C GLN A 37 7.93 -6.74 19.26
N ALA A 38 6.67 -6.74 19.72
CA ALA A 38 5.50 -6.72 18.84
C ALA A 38 5.49 -5.46 17.96
N SER A 39 5.87 -4.31 18.54
CA SER A 39 5.98 -3.04 17.83
C SER A 39 6.92 -3.10 16.62
N GLN A 40 8.09 -3.75 16.73
CA GLN A 40 9.05 -3.84 15.63
C GLN A 40 8.50 -4.63 14.42
N GLN A 41 7.77 -5.70 14.67
CA GLN A 41 7.15 -6.49 13.60
C GLN A 41 6.08 -5.68 12.88
N LEU A 42 5.23 -4.96 13.62
CA LEU A 42 4.21 -4.10 13.04
C LEU A 42 4.79 -2.98 12.19
N TYR A 43 5.91 -2.37 12.61
CA TYR A 43 6.60 -1.37 11.80
C TYR A 43 7.19 -1.96 10.51
N GLN A 44 7.71 -3.19 10.56
CA GLN A 44 8.19 -3.88 9.36
C GLN A 44 7.03 -4.17 8.40
N GLU A 45 5.90 -4.67 8.90
CA GLU A 45 4.71 -4.91 8.07
C GLU A 45 4.16 -3.60 7.48
N LEU A 46 4.19 -2.51 8.24
CA LEU A 46 3.78 -1.19 7.77
C LEU A 46 4.66 -0.70 6.61
N LYS A 47 5.98 -0.92 6.71
CA LYS A 47 6.92 -0.63 5.63
C LYS A 47 6.59 -1.47 4.40
N ASP A 48 6.42 -2.78 4.56
CA ASP A 48 6.19 -3.69 3.44
C ASP A 48 4.88 -3.36 2.69
N VAL A 49 3.81 -3.02 3.41
CA VAL A 49 2.55 -2.57 2.80
C VAL A 49 2.71 -1.22 2.09
N SER A 50 3.56 -0.33 2.62
CA SER A 50 3.84 0.96 1.97
C SER A 50 4.64 0.78 0.69
N ASP A 51 5.63 -0.12 0.68
CA ASP A 51 6.42 -0.44 -0.51
C ASP A 51 5.53 -1.05 -1.59
N GLN A 52 4.63 -1.98 -1.22
CA GLN A 52 3.64 -2.54 -2.16
C GLN A 52 2.73 -1.46 -2.77
N ALA A 53 2.28 -0.49 -1.97
CA ALA A 53 1.46 0.61 -2.47
C ALA A 53 2.23 1.50 -3.46
N ILE A 54 3.52 1.75 -3.22
CA ILE A 54 4.39 2.48 -4.14
C ILE A 54 4.51 1.73 -5.47
N ASP A 55 4.81 0.43 -5.44
CA ASP A 55 4.91 -0.40 -6.65
C ASP A 55 3.62 -0.38 -7.48
N ILE A 56 2.45 -0.37 -6.82
CA ILE A 56 1.15 -0.29 -7.50
C ILE A 56 1.00 1.07 -8.20
N ILE A 57 1.35 2.16 -7.53
CA ILE A 57 1.28 3.51 -8.10
C ILE A 57 2.23 3.66 -9.30
N GLU A 58 3.45 3.12 -9.21
CA GLU A 58 4.40 3.11 -10.30
C GLU A 58 3.84 2.38 -11.53
N ARG A 59 3.26 1.19 -11.33
CA ARG A 59 2.59 0.44 -12.41
C ARG A 59 1.39 1.17 -13.01
N GLN A 60 0.60 1.87 -12.18
CA GLN A 60 -0.51 2.69 -12.68
C GLN A 60 0.02 3.81 -13.57
N LYS A 61 1.09 4.50 -13.13
CA LYS A 61 1.74 5.55 -13.91
C LYS A 61 2.26 5.02 -15.25
N GLU A 62 2.96 3.89 -15.27
CA GLU A 62 3.46 3.28 -16.51
C GLU A 62 2.35 3.01 -17.54
N ILE A 63 1.18 2.53 -17.08
CA ILE A 63 0.03 2.28 -17.95
C ILE A 63 -0.50 3.61 -18.50
N VAL A 64 -0.66 4.62 -17.64
CA VAL A 64 -1.16 5.94 -18.05
C VAL A 64 -0.21 6.59 -19.06
N ASP A 65 1.10 6.59 -18.78
CA ASP A 65 2.13 7.15 -19.66
C ASP A 65 2.14 6.41 -21.01
N SER A 66 1.99 5.08 -21.01
CA SER A 66 1.90 4.26 -22.23
C SER A 66 0.66 4.58 -23.07
N GLU A 67 -0.48 4.84 -22.45
CA GLU A 67 -1.71 5.20 -23.17
C GLU A 67 -1.65 6.63 -23.71
N LEU A 68 -1.07 7.58 -22.96
CA LEU A 68 -0.86 8.95 -23.42
C LEU A 68 0.14 9.04 -24.57
N GLY A 69 1.21 8.25 -24.56
CA GLY A 69 2.21 8.22 -25.64
C GLY A 69 1.73 7.56 -26.93
N LYS A 70 0.55 6.90 -26.92
CA LYS A 70 -0.10 6.34 -28.12
C LYS A 70 -1.07 7.33 -28.78
N MET A 71 -1.39 8.45 -28.12
CA MET A 71 -2.22 9.54 -28.66
C MET A 71 -1.37 10.55 -29.42
#